data_AF-A0A7L3MP68-F1
#
_entry.id   AF-A0A7L3MP68-F1
#
_cell.length_a   1.000
_cell.length_b   1.000
_cell.length_c   1.000
_cell.angle_alpha   90.00
_cell.angle_beta   90.00
_cell.angle_gamma   90.00
#
_symmetry.space_group_name_H-M   'P 1'
#
loop_
_entity.id
_entity.type
_entity.pdbx_description
1 polymer ?
#
loop_
_entity_poly.entity_id
_entity_poly.type
_entity_poly.pdbx_seq_one_letter_code
_entity_poly.pdbx_strand_id
1 'polypeptide(L)'
;FIKAKNYPDSTSVETENDGSESAIFRQLFQKWTLPNQTSGLGKTHTVGKVAKVEQVKFDATTLHAKPQMAAQQKMVDDGSGEVEVWRVENNELVPVEKKWLGHFYGGDCYLVLYTYFVGPKVNRIIYIWQGRQASTDELAASAYQAVALDQKYNNEPVQI
;
A
#
# COMPACT_ATOMS: atom_id res chain seq x y z
N PHE A 1 30.27 -12.35 -23.98
CA PHE A 1 30.14 -11.78 -22.62
C PHE A 1 30.27 -12.84 -21.54
N ILE A 2 29.41 -13.87 -21.50
CA ILE A 2 29.41 -14.96 -20.49
C ILE A 2 30.79 -15.59 -20.28
N LYS A 3 31.42 -16.13 -21.33
CA LYS A 3 32.78 -16.71 -21.25
C LYS A 3 33.85 -15.69 -20.86
N ALA A 4 33.77 -14.46 -21.37
CA ALA A 4 34.75 -13.41 -21.12
C ALA A 4 34.70 -12.86 -19.68
N LYS A 5 33.54 -12.97 -19.02
CA LYS A 5 33.35 -12.59 -17.62
C LYS A 5 33.37 -13.78 -16.66
N ASN A 6 33.67 -14.99 -17.17
CA ASN A 6 33.74 -16.23 -16.41
C ASN A 6 32.44 -16.55 -15.65
N TYR A 7 31.28 -16.23 -16.24
CA TYR A 7 29.97 -16.61 -15.67
C TYR A 7 29.63 -18.08 -16.00
N PRO A 8 28.80 -18.76 -15.19
CA PRO A 8 28.37 -20.14 -15.45
C PRO A 8 27.67 -20.30 -16.81
N ASP A 9 27.85 -21.45 -17.45
CA ASP A 9 27.20 -21.74 -18.74
C ASP A 9 25.65 -21.82 -18.64
N SER A 10 25.10 -21.98 -17.44
CA SER A 10 23.66 -21.95 -17.15
C SER A 10 23.09 -20.53 -16.98
N THR A 11 23.89 -19.48 -17.21
CA THR A 11 23.43 -18.10 -17.03
C THR A 11 22.39 -17.74 -18.08
N SER A 12 21.19 -17.36 -17.63
CA SER A 12 20.11 -16.89 -18.51
C SER A 12 20.54 -15.63 -19.27
N VAL A 13 20.26 -15.61 -20.58
CA VAL A 13 20.54 -14.47 -21.45
C VAL A 13 19.23 -14.01 -22.06
N GLU A 14 18.91 -12.74 -21.86
CA GLU A 14 17.74 -12.07 -22.42
C GLU A 14 18.21 -10.91 -23.31
N THR A 15 17.51 -10.70 -24.42
CA THR A 15 17.77 -9.60 -25.33
C THR A 15 16.61 -8.62 -25.23
N GLU A 16 16.94 -7.37 -24.95
CA GLU A 16 15.96 -6.28 -24.84
C GLU A 16 16.03 -5.41 -26.09
N ASN A 17 14.87 -5.03 -26.62
CA ASN A 17 14.78 -4.10 -27.75
C ASN A 17 14.34 -2.73 -27.25
N ASP A 18 14.98 -1.68 -27.78
CA ASP A 18 14.69 -0.28 -27.47
C ASP A 18 13.20 0.03 -27.65
N GLY A 19 12.58 0.58 -26.61
CA GLY A 19 11.15 0.93 -26.54
C GLY A 19 10.19 -0.21 -26.21
N SER A 20 10.68 -1.43 -26.03
CA SER A 20 9.87 -2.60 -25.62
C SER A 20 10.45 -3.33 -24.41
N GLU A 21 11.18 -2.60 -23.58
CA GLU A 21 11.96 -3.17 -22.48
C GLU A 21 11.06 -3.81 -21.42
N SER A 22 11.47 -5.00 -20.95
CA SER A 22 10.77 -5.72 -19.90
C SER A 22 10.70 -4.92 -18.59
N ALA A 23 9.72 -5.23 -17.74
CA ALA A 23 9.62 -4.61 -16.42
C ALA A 23 10.84 -4.92 -15.53
N ILE A 24 11.41 -6.12 -15.68
CA ILE A 24 12.60 -6.57 -14.92
C ILE A 24 13.83 -5.75 -15.32
N PHE A 25 14.03 -5.54 -16.62
CA PHE A 25 15.12 -4.69 -17.12
C PHE A 25 14.96 -3.25 -16.64
N ARG A 26 13.75 -2.68 -16.74
CA ARG A 26 13.48 -1.29 -16.33
C ARG A 26 13.65 -1.06 -14.82
N GLN A 27 13.39 -2.08 -14.00
CA GLN A 27 13.58 -2.00 -12.54
C GLN A 27 15.06 -1.80 -12.13
N LEU A 28 16.02 -2.15 -12.99
CA LEU A 28 17.45 -1.98 -12.71
C LEU A 28 17.88 -0.50 -12.69
N PHE A 29 17.02 0.42 -13.12
CA PHE A 29 17.31 1.85 -13.21
C PHE A 29 16.58 2.62 -12.11
N GLN A 30 17.28 3.57 -11.46
CA GLN A 30 16.70 4.39 -10.39
C GLN A 30 15.50 5.24 -10.87
N LYS A 31 15.51 5.63 -12.15
CA LYS A 31 14.43 6.35 -12.80
C LYS A 31 14.36 5.91 -14.26
N TRP A 32 13.18 5.47 -14.70
CA TRP A 32 12.91 5.12 -16.09
C TRP A 32 11.83 6.04 -16.65
N THR A 33 12.13 6.73 -17.75
CA THR A 33 11.17 7.62 -18.42
C THR A 33 11.20 7.38 -19.91
N LEU A 34 10.04 7.08 -20.51
CA LEU A 34 9.94 7.06 -21.97
C LEU A 34 9.66 8.48 -22.50
N PRO A 35 10.27 8.89 -23.63
CA PRO A 35 9.92 10.13 -24.31
C PRO A 35 8.41 10.15 -24.61
N ASN A 36 7.73 11.25 -24.30
CA ASN A 36 6.28 11.45 -24.45
C ASN A 36 5.37 10.61 -23.53
N GLN A 37 5.91 9.93 -22.52
CA GLN A 37 5.11 9.26 -21.50
C GLN A 37 4.79 10.25 -20.38
N THR A 38 3.51 10.56 -20.19
CA THR A 38 3.05 11.43 -19.11
C THR A 38 3.38 10.80 -17.75
N SER A 39 4.11 11.52 -16.90
CA SER A 39 4.21 11.19 -15.48
C SER A 39 2.94 11.67 -14.77
N GLY A 40 2.16 10.73 -14.24
CA GLY A 40 1.00 10.98 -13.39
C GLY A 40 -0.36 10.56 -13.97
N LEU A 41 -1.39 10.54 -13.11
CA LEU A 41 -2.78 10.27 -13.47
C LEU A 41 -3.40 11.53 -14.12
N GLY A 42 -3.00 11.85 -15.35
CA GLY A 42 -3.42 13.02 -16.10
C GLY A 42 -3.97 12.67 -17.49
N LYS A 43 -5.07 13.30 -17.89
CA LYS A 43 -5.80 13.03 -19.14
C LYS A 43 -4.88 13.20 -20.37
N THR A 44 -4.73 12.13 -21.14
CA THR A 44 -4.18 12.22 -22.51
C THR A 44 -5.36 12.52 -23.46
N HIS A 45 -5.35 13.69 -24.10
CA HIS A 45 -6.19 13.92 -25.27
C HIS A 45 -5.42 13.40 -26.49
N THR A 46 -5.71 12.17 -26.92
CA THR A 46 -5.24 11.68 -28.23
C THR A 46 -6.02 12.43 -29.30
N VAL A 47 -5.39 13.39 -29.98
CA VAL A 47 -5.98 14.05 -31.15
C VAL A 47 -6.15 12.99 -32.23
N GLY A 48 -7.39 12.58 -32.50
CA GLY A 48 -7.74 11.71 -33.63
C GLY A 48 -8.60 10.47 -33.32
N LYS A 49 -8.78 10.08 -32.05
CA LYS A 49 -9.71 9.00 -31.67
C LYS A 49 -10.23 9.22 -30.25
N VAL A 50 -11.29 10.02 -30.12
CA VAL A 50 -12.01 10.16 -28.85
C VAL A 50 -13.03 9.03 -28.78
N ALA A 51 -12.57 7.81 -28.47
CA ALA A 51 -13.48 6.89 -27.80
C ALA A 51 -13.87 7.58 -26.49
N LYS A 52 -15.17 7.85 -26.28
CA LYS A 52 -15.66 8.24 -24.96
C LYS A 52 -15.34 7.09 -24.02
N VAL A 53 -14.16 7.12 -23.40
CA VAL A 53 -13.88 6.31 -22.23
C VAL A 53 -14.76 6.93 -21.16
N GLU A 54 -15.89 6.27 -20.91
CA GLU A 54 -16.77 6.64 -19.82
C GLU A 54 -15.91 6.58 -18.55
N GLN A 55 -15.62 7.76 -18.00
CA GLN A 55 -14.95 7.84 -16.72
C GLN A 55 -15.97 7.35 -15.70
N VAL A 56 -15.98 6.05 -15.46
CA VAL A 56 -16.71 5.47 -14.34
C VAL A 56 -16.11 6.14 -13.12
N LYS A 57 -16.84 7.12 -12.57
CA LYS A 57 -16.46 7.75 -11.32
C LYS A 57 -16.23 6.63 -10.31
N PHE A 58 -15.13 6.73 -9.57
CA PHE A 58 -14.82 5.79 -8.52
C PHE A 58 -16.02 5.71 -7.58
N ASP A 59 -16.72 4.58 -7.62
CA ASP A 59 -17.86 4.32 -6.75
C ASP A 59 -17.42 3.27 -5.74
N ALA A 60 -16.96 3.80 -4.62
CA ALA A 60 -16.42 3.03 -3.50
C ALA A 60 -17.47 2.07 -2.91
N THR A 61 -18.77 2.36 -3.09
CA THR A 61 -19.85 1.47 -2.66
C THR A 61 -19.89 0.17 -3.46
N THR A 62 -19.31 0.13 -4.67
CA THR A 62 -19.25 -1.08 -5.51
C THR A 62 -17.93 -1.84 -5.38
N LEU A 63 -16.99 -1.35 -4.57
CA LEU A 63 -15.63 -1.87 -4.53
C LEU A 63 -15.57 -3.31 -4.01
N HIS A 64 -16.42 -3.63 -3.02
CA HIS A 64 -16.57 -4.98 -2.50
C HIS A 64 -17.14 -5.98 -3.52
N ALA A 65 -17.88 -5.51 -4.53
CA ALA A 65 -18.42 -6.34 -5.61
C ALA A 65 -17.43 -6.56 -6.77
N LYS A 66 -16.30 -5.84 -6.79
CA LYS A 66 -15.30 -5.87 -7.87
C LYS A 66 -13.88 -5.99 -7.30
N PRO A 67 -13.46 -7.20 -6.88
CA PRO A 67 -12.16 -7.42 -6.24
C PRO A 67 -10.97 -7.00 -7.12
N GLN A 68 -11.09 -7.07 -8.44
CA GLN A 68 -10.06 -6.57 -9.37
C GLN A 68 -9.86 -5.05 -9.28
N MET A 69 -10.94 -4.28 -9.05
CA MET A 69 -10.88 -2.82 -8.90
C MET A 69 -10.29 -2.45 -7.53
N ALA A 70 -10.70 -3.15 -6.47
CA ALA A 70 -10.13 -3.01 -5.13
C ALA A 70 -8.60 -3.22 -5.14
N ALA A 71 -8.14 -4.28 -5.81
CA ALA A 71 -6.72 -4.59 -5.94
C ALA A 71 -5.94 -3.54 -6.76
N GLN A 72 -6.50 -3.05 -7.86
CA GLN A 72 -5.86 -2.01 -8.69
C GLN A 72 -5.76 -0.67 -7.97
N GLN A 73 -6.78 -0.30 -7.19
CA GLN A 73 -6.84 0.96 -6.45
C GLN A 73 -6.18 0.86 -5.06
N LYS A 74 -5.81 -0.35 -4.61
CA LYS A 74 -5.29 -0.63 -3.27
C LYS A 74 -6.21 -0.11 -2.15
N MET A 75 -7.51 -0.23 -2.36
CA MET A 75 -8.56 0.21 -1.43
C MET A 75 -9.48 -0.98 -1.14
N VAL A 76 -9.78 -1.25 0.13
CA VAL A 76 -10.67 -2.34 0.53
C VAL A 76 -12.14 -1.92 0.58
N ASP A 77 -12.39 -0.63 0.79
CA ASP A 77 -13.70 0.01 0.85
C ASP A 77 -13.58 1.53 0.58
N ASP A 78 -14.53 2.33 1.08
CA ASP A 78 -14.60 3.78 0.90
C ASP A 78 -13.93 4.61 2.01
N GLY A 79 -13.36 3.96 3.04
CA GLY A 79 -12.74 4.63 4.18
C GLY A 79 -13.73 5.16 5.23
N SER A 80 -15.03 4.88 5.12
CA SER A 80 -16.07 5.37 6.05
C SER A 80 -16.29 4.50 7.30
N GLY A 81 -15.52 3.42 7.43
CA GLY A 81 -15.59 2.48 8.55
C GLY A 81 -15.18 3.08 9.89
N GLU A 82 -15.29 2.27 10.94
CA GLU A 82 -14.93 2.67 12.29
C GLU A 82 -13.42 2.63 12.47
N VAL A 83 -12.87 3.70 13.05
CA VAL A 83 -11.42 3.87 13.26
C VAL A 83 -11.16 4.06 14.75
N GLU A 84 -10.30 3.21 15.29
CA GLU A 84 -9.69 3.38 16.61
C GLU A 84 -8.18 3.56 16.45
N VAL A 85 -7.61 4.57 17.11
CA VAL A 85 -6.18 4.89 17.00
C VAL A 85 -5.56 4.93 18.38
N TRP A 86 -4.42 4.26 18.53
CA TRP A 86 -3.59 4.29 19.72
C TRP A 86 -2.18 4.76 19.39
N ARG A 87 -1.59 5.52 20.29
CA ARG A 87 -0.16 5.83 20.33
C ARG A 87 0.53 4.84 21.27
N VAL A 88 1.72 4.40 20.92
CA VAL A 88 2.56 3.59 21.79
C VAL A 88 3.31 4.52 22.73
N GLU A 89 3.14 4.35 24.04
CA GLU A 89 3.85 5.11 25.07
C GLU A 89 4.29 4.15 26.18
N ASN A 90 5.57 4.15 26.55
CA ASN A 90 6.10 3.28 27.61
C ASN A 90 5.72 1.79 27.45
N ASN A 91 5.72 1.29 26.21
CA ASN A 91 5.30 -0.06 25.80
C ASN A 91 3.79 -0.37 25.92
N GLU A 92 2.94 0.63 26.17
CA GLU A 92 1.49 0.47 26.27
C GLU A 92 0.74 1.24 25.17
N LEU A 93 -0.49 0.82 24.87
CA LEU A 93 -1.37 1.50 23.91
C LEU A 93 -2.20 2.57 24.62
N VAL A 94 -1.95 3.82 24.27
CA VAL A 94 -2.69 4.99 24.76
C VAL A 94 -3.65 5.48 23.67
N PRO A 95 -4.96 5.54 23.90
CA PRO A 95 -5.92 6.02 22.90
C PRO A 95 -5.63 7.47 22.48
N VAL A 96 -5.63 7.73 21.18
CA VAL A 96 -5.45 9.08 20.65
C VAL A 96 -6.76 9.85 20.77
N GLU A 97 -6.70 11.07 21.31
CA GLU A 97 -7.88 11.93 21.42
C GLU A 97 -8.47 12.26 20.04
N LYS A 98 -9.80 12.35 19.95
CA LYS A 98 -10.52 12.59 18.69
C LYS A 98 -10.03 13.81 17.91
N LYS A 99 -9.61 14.88 18.59
CA LYS A 99 -9.08 16.10 17.94
C LYS A 99 -7.77 15.88 17.19
N TRP A 100 -7.03 14.83 17.55
CA TRP A 100 -5.72 14.50 16.98
C TRP A 100 -5.77 13.36 15.98
N LEU A 101 -6.94 12.77 15.71
CA LEU A 101 -7.10 11.79 14.65
C LEU A 101 -6.62 12.36 13.31
N GLY A 102 -5.82 11.58 12.58
CA GLY A 102 -5.17 12.00 11.34
C GLY A 102 -3.83 12.72 11.52
N HIS A 103 -3.42 13.05 12.74
CA HIS A 103 -2.11 13.63 13.03
C HIS A 103 -1.17 12.54 13.56
N PHE A 104 -0.07 12.30 12.84
CA PHE A 104 0.95 11.31 13.19
C PHE A 104 2.31 12.01 13.35
N TYR A 105 2.98 11.79 14.47
CA TYR A 105 4.26 12.41 14.78
C TYR A 105 5.40 11.44 14.52
N GLY A 106 6.43 11.88 13.80
CA GLY A 106 7.55 11.04 13.36
C GLY A 106 8.38 10.41 14.48
N GLY A 107 8.25 10.90 15.72
CA GLY A 107 8.94 10.37 16.89
C GLY A 107 8.17 9.30 17.64
N ASP A 108 6.95 8.96 17.22
CA ASP A 108 6.08 8.02 17.92
C ASP A 108 5.69 6.84 17.02
N CYS A 109 5.12 5.79 17.60
CA CYS A 109 4.47 4.71 16.87
C CYS A 109 2.96 4.70 17.15
N TYR A 110 2.17 4.30 16.15
CA TYR A 110 0.71 4.23 16.26
C TYR A 110 0.18 2.91 15.72
N LEU A 111 -0.89 2.44 16.34
CA LEU A 111 -1.72 1.36 15.82
C LEU A 111 -3.08 1.95 15.43
N VAL A 112 -3.56 1.60 14.25
CA VAL A 112 -4.89 1.98 13.77
C VAL A 112 -5.68 0.71 13.51
N LEU A 113 -6.76 0.49 14.27
CA LEU A 113 -7.73 -0.54 13.96
C LEU A 113 -8.84 0.08 13.10
N TYR A 114 -8.93 -0.39 11.87
CA TYR A 114 -9.99 -0.03 10.94
C TYR A 114 -10.98 -1.18 10.79
N THR A 115 -12.23 -0.94 11.15
CA THR A 115 -13.32 -1.92 11.01
C THR A 115 -14.26 -1.48 9.90
N TYR A 116 -14.45 -2.35 8.91
CA TYR A 116 -15.30 -2.09 7.75
C TYR A 116 -16.20 -3.26 7.42
N PHE A 117 -17.27 -2.99 6.70
CA PHE A 117 -18.31 -3.96 6.40
C PHE A 117 -18.32 -4.30 4.91
N VAL A 118 -18.37 -5.60 4.61
CA VAL A 118 -18.64 -6.11 3.28
C VAL A 118 -19.94 -6.90 3.34
N GLY A 119 -21.04 -6.24 3.02
CA GLY A 119 -22.38 -6.76 3.29
C GLY A 119 -22.58 -7.00 4.80
N PRO A 120 -22.96 -8.20 5.25
CA PRO A 120 -23.12 -8.52 6.67
C PRO A 120 -21.79 -8.88 7.37
N LYS A 121 -20.70 -9.06 6.63
CA LYS A 121 -19.42 -9.51 7.18
C LYS A 121 -18.62 -8.32 7.72
N VAL A 122 -18.21 -8.41 8.98
CA VAL A 122 -17.24 -7.50 9.60
C VAL A 122 -15.84 -7.90 9.16
N ASN A 123 -15.04 -6.93 8.71
CA ASN A 123 -13.64 -7.10 8.38
C ASN A 123 -12.83 -6.04 9.14
N ARG A 124 -11.57 -6.37 9.44
CA ARG A 124 -10.70 -5.50 10.23
C ARG A 124 -9.32 -5.41 9.59
N ILE A 125 -8.70 -4.25 9.70
CA ILE A 125 -7.31 -4.01 9.33
C ILE A 125 -6.61 -3.34 10.51
N ILE A 126 -5.44 -3.84 10.87
CA ILE A 126 -4.53 -3.21 11.81
C ILE A 126 -3.42 -2.58 11.00
N TYR A 127 -3.37 -1.25 10.95
CA TYR A 127 -2.22 -0.53 10.40
C TYR A 127 -1.22 -0.25 11.51
N ILE A 128 0.04 -0.56 11.25
CA ILE A 128 1.16 -0.30 12.14
C ILE A 128 1.95 0.86 11.54
N TRP A 129 1.79 2.05 12.12
CA TRP A 129 2.55 3.21 11.70
C TRP A 129 3.76 3.40 12.59
N GLN A 130 4.95 3.27 12.01
CA GLN A 130 6.22 3.40 12.73
C GLN A 130 6.90 4.71 12.34
N GLY A 131 7.05 5.60 13.32
CA GLY A 131 7.70 6.89 13.14
C GLY A 131 9.16 6.72 12.75
N ARG A 132 9.62 7.52 11.78
CA ARG A 132 11.01 7.49 11.29
C ARG A 132 12.04 7.81 12.39
N GLN A 133 11.64 8.54 13.41
CA GLN A 133 12.46 8.98 14.55
C GLN A 133 12.06 8.29 15.86
N ALA A 134 11.13 7.33 15.82
CA ALA A 134 10.73 6.57 16.99
C ALA A 134 11.88 5.72 17.52
N SER A 135 11.88 5.47 18.83
CA SER A 135 12.94 4.69 19.46
C SER A 135 12.80 3.20 19.13
N THR A 136 13.89 2.44 19.23
CA THR A 136 13.88 1.01 18.90
C THR A 136 12.97 0.19 19.81
N ASP A 137 12.83 0.60 21.07
CA ASP A 137 11.91 0.01 22.02
C ASP A 137 10.45 0.30 21.65
N GLU A 138 10.11 1.52 21.22
CA GLU A 138 8.76 1.82 20.71
C GLU A 138 8.42 1.05 19.43
N LEU A 139 9.40 0.91 18.52
CA LEU A 139 9.23 0.09 17.31
C LEU A 139 8.93 -1.37 17.68
N ALA A 140 9.69 -1.95 18.62
CA ALA A 140 9.46 -3.31 19.09
C ALA A 140 8.11 -3.45 19.82
N ALA A 141 7.77 -2.48 20.68
CA ALA A 141 6.50 -2.44 21.38
C ALA A 141 5.32 -2.33 20.41
N SER A 142 5.41 -1.52 19.35
CA SER A 142 4.35 -1.41 18.34
C SER A 142 4.05 -2.75 17.66
N ALA A 143 5.09 -3.51 17.31
CA ALA A 143 4.94 -4.83 16.71
C ALA A 143 4.33 -5.84 17.69
N TYR A 144 4.77 -5.84 18.95
CA TYR A 144 4.22 -6.71 19.99
C TYR A 144 2.74 -6.39 20.29
N GLN A 145 2.41 -5.10 20.41
CA GLN A 145 1.05 -4.64 20.64
C GLN A 145 0.13 -4.96 19.47
N ALA A 146 0.64 -4.94 18.23
CA ALA A 146 -0.14 -5.32 17.05
C ALA A 146 -0.54 -6.80 17.10
N VAL A 147 0.36 -7.68 17.51
CA VAL A 147 0.06 -9.10 17.72
C VAL A 147 -0.97 -9.29 18.84
N ALA A 148 -0.81 -8.59 19.96
CA ALA A 148 -1.77 -8.67 21.06
C ALA A 148 -3.17 -8.19 20.64
N LEU A 149 -3.23 -7.12 19.82
CA LEU A 149 -4.48 -6.60 19.27
C LEU A 149 -5.10 -7.57 18.26
N ASP A 150 -4.29 -8.20 17.42
CA ASP A 150 -4.75 -9.22 16.45
C ASP A 150 -5.36 -10.44 17.15
N GLN A 151 -4.68 -10.94 18.18
CA GLN A 151 -5.16 -12.05 19.01
C GLN A 151 -6.49 -11.74 19.70
N LYS A 152 -6.69 -10.49 20.15
CA LYS A 152 -7.97 -10.03 20.73
C LYS A 152 -9.14 -10.17 19.74
N TYR A 153 -8.86 -10.12 18.44
CA TYR A 153 -9.84 -10.31 17.37
C TYR A 153 -9.66 -11.65 16.63
N ASN A 154 -9.22 -12.68 17.35
CA ASN A 154 -9.09 -14.06 16.86
C ASN A 154 -8.10 -14.26 15.69
N ASN A 155 -7.13 -13.36 15.52
CA ASN A 155 -6.18 -13.37 14.39
C ASN A 155 -6.87 -13.30 13.00
N GLU A 156 -8.05 -12.67 12.95
CA GLU A 156 -8.76 -12.38 11.70
C GLU A 156 -8.36 -11.05 11.03
N PRO A 157 -7.99 -9.98 11.76
CA PRO A 157 -7.55 -8.74 11.14
C PRO A 157 -6.37 -8.90 10.18
N VAL A 158 -6.38 -8.11 9.10
CA VAL A 158 -5.21 -7.98 8.21
C VAL A 158 -4.22 -7.01 8.85
N GLN A 159 -2.95 -7.38 8.96
CA GLN A 159 -1.89 -6.51 9.51
C GLN A 159 -1.08 -5.88 8.36
N ILE A 160 -0.89 -4.55 8.39
CA ILE A 160 -0.23 -3.75 7.33
C ILE A 160 0.81 -2.82 7.95
#